data_AF-A0A949DH47-F1
#
_entry.id   AF-A0A949DH47-F1
#
_cell.length_a   1.000
_cell.length_b   1.000
_cell.length_c   1.000
_cell.angle_alpha   90.00
_cell.angle_beta   90.00
_cell.angle_gamma   90.00
#
_symmetry.space_group_name_H-M   'P 1'
#
loop_
_entity.id
_entity.type
_entity.pdbx_description
1 polymer ?
#
loop_
_entity_poly.entity_id
_entity_poly.type
_entity_poly.pdbx_seq_one_letter_code
_entity_poly.pdbx_strand_id
1 'polypeptide(L)'
;MKKQKYITLGFATVGLTITLFFSNNLFAKEETAKKSTEASRLESLAKFTKVISIVEQYNVDDVTIEELMDKALKGMLTNLDAHSNYLTQEDYKKLKVQTEGEFGGLGITVGIRDGALTVIAPIEGTPADKAGLKSSDIILKINEESTISMTIDDAVSRMRGKVGEGIDLTIIRK
;
A
#
# COMPACT_ATOMS: atom_id res chain seq x y z
N MET A 1 9.81 -47.31 -63.61
CA MET A 1 10.27 -46.29 -62.62
C MET A 1 9.64 -44.90 -62.74
N LYS A 2 9.05 -44.48 -63.88
CA LYS A 2 8.48 -43.12 -64.02
C LYS A 2 7.09 -42.91 -63.35
N LYS A 3 6.23 -43.94 -63.27
CA LYS A 3 4.87 -43.81 -62.66
C LYS A 3 4.87 -43.61 -61.12
N GLN A 4 5.83 -44.17 -60.39
CA GLN A 4 5.90 -44.00 -58.93
C GLN A 4 6.26 -42.55 -58.51
N LYS A 5 7.05 -41.83 -59.32
CA LYS A 5 7.41 -40.43 -59.03
C LYS A 5 6.22 -39.46 -59.08
N TYR A 6 5.22 -39.72 -59.92
CA TYR A 6 4.01 -38.90 -60.00
C TYR A 6 3.07 -39.15 -58.81
N ILE A 7 3.02 -40.38 -58.29
CA ILE A 7 2.22 -40.72 -57.11
C ILE A 7 2.81 -40.08 -55.85
N THR A 8 4.13 -40.10 -55.68
CA THR A 8 4.81 -39.43 -54.55
C THR A 8 4.68 -37.91 -54.62
N LEU A 9 4.65 -37.32 -55.82
CA LEU A 9 4.47 -35.89 -56.00
C LEU A 9 3.04 -35.43 -55.67
N GLY A 10 2.03 -36.23 -56.00
CA GLY A 10 0.63 -35.95 -55.63
C GLY A 10 0.36 -36.06 -54.13
N PHE A 11 0.99 -37.01 -53.43
CA PHE A 11 0.89 -37.09 -51.96
C PHE A 11 1.55 -35.90 -51.25
N ALA A 12 2.68 -35.40 -51.78
CA ALA A 12 3.36 -34.24 -51.22
C ALA A 12 2.54 -32.96 -51.34
N THR A 13 1.84 -32.74 -52.46
CA THR A 13 1.00 -31.54 -52.65
C THR A 13 -0.25 -31.56 -51.77
N VAL A 14 -0.89 -32.72 -51.59
CA VAL A 14 -2.04 -32.87 -50.69
C VAL A 14 -1.62 -32.68 -49.21
N GLY A 15 -0.46 -33.19 -48.81
CA GLY A 15 0.08 -32.93 -47.47
C GLY A 15 0.30 -31.44 -47.20
N LEU A 16 0.82 -30.71 -48.19
CA LEU A 16 1.09 -29.27 -48.08
C LEU A 16 -0.20 -28.44 -47.99
N THR A 17 -1.26 -28.80 -48.73
CA THR A 17 -2.53 -28.06 -48.67
C THR A 17 -3.26 -28.31 -47.35
N ILE A 18 -3.19 -29.52 -46.81
CA ILE A 18 -3.76 -29.85 -45.50
C ILE A 18 -3.05 -29.06 -44.39
N THR A 19 -1.71 -28.98 -44.40
CA THR A 19 -0.97 -28.22 -43.38
C THR A 19 -1.22 -26.73 -43.46
N LEU A 20 -1.38 -26.16 -44.66
CA LEU A 20 -1.74 -24.75 -44.84
C LEU A 20 -3.18 -24.47 -44.34
N PHE A 21 -4.14 -25.34 -44.65
CA PHE A 21 -5.52 -25.19 -44.15
C PHE A 21 -5.61 -25.35 -42.63
N PHE A 22 -4.87 -26.31 -42.05
CA PHE A 22 -4.85 -26.52 -40.61
C PHE A 22 -4.18 -25.36 -39.87
N SER A 23 -3.07 -24.84 -40.40
CA SER A 23 -2.38 -23.68 -39.84
C SER A 23 -3.28 -22.45 -39.79
N ASN A 24 -3.98 -22.13 -40.90
CA ASN A 24 -4.89 -20.98 -40.93
C ASN A 24 -6.04 -21.11 -39.92
N ASN A 25 -6.60 -22.30 -39.72
CA ASN A 25 -7.65 -22.53 -38.73
C ASN A 25 -7.14 -22.44 -37.28
N LEU A 26 -5.91 -22.88 -37.01
CA LEU A 26 -5.26 -22.74 -35.70
C LEU A 26 -5.01 -21.26 -35.35
N PHE A 27 -4.45 -20.48 -36.29
CA PHE A 27 -4.23 -19.05 -36.10
C PHE A 27 -5.54 -18.27 -35.92
N ALA A 28 -6.57 -18.56 -36.72
CA ALA A 28 -7.88 -17.91 -36.59
C ALA A 28 -8.56 -18.17 -35.23
N LYS A 29 -8.41 -19.38 -34.68
CA LYS A 29 -8.92 -19.75 -33.35
C LYS A 29 -8.19 -19.01 -32.21
N GLU A 30 -6.89 -18.81 -32.35
CA GLU A 30 -6.10 -18.07 -31.35
C GLU A 30 -6.43 -16.56 -31.37
N GLU A 31 -6.60 -15.96 -32.55
CA GLU A 31 -7.01 -14.55 -32.67
C GLU A 31 -8.42 -14.29 -32.14
N THR A 32 -9.39 -15.19 -32.42
CA THR A 32 -10.76 -15.05 -31.88
C THR A 32 -10.82 -15.25 -30.37
N ALA A 33 -9.99 -16.15 -29.80
CA ALA A 33 -9.88 -16.33 -28.35
C ALA A 33 -9.25 -15.10 -27.65
N LYS A 34 -8.21 -14.49 -28.23
CA LYS A 34 -7.62 -13.25 -27.69
C LYS A 34 -8.60 -12.07 -27.80
N LYS A 35 -9.29 -11.91 -28.93
CA LYS A 35 -10.26 -10.82 -29.14
C LYS A 35 -11.47 -10.91 -28.21
N SER A 36 -11.96 -12.13 -27.92
CA SER A 36 -13.05 -12.34 -26.96
C SER A 36 -12.63 -12.09 -25.52
N THR A 37 -11.39 -12.43 -25.16
CA THR A 37 -10.82 -12.13 -23.83
C THR A 37 -10.66 -10.62 -23.62
N GLU A 38 -10.14 -9.89 -24.61
CA GLU A 38 -10.01 -8.43 -24.54
C GLU A 38 -11.37 -7.72 -24.50
N ALA A 39 -12.35 -8.19 -25.27
CA ALA A 39 -13.72 -7.65 -25.23
C ALA A 39 -14.36 -7.82 -23.83
N SER A 40 -14.20 -9.00 -23.22
CA SER A 40 -14.69 -9.28 -21.85
C SER A 40 -14.00 -8.42 -20.79
N ARG A 41 -12.68 -8.19 -20.93
CA ARG A 41 -11.92 -7.30 -20.05
C ARG A 41 -12.42 -5.86 -20.14
N LEU A 42 -12.65 -5.36 -21.36
CA LEU A 42 -13.14 -4.01 -21.58
C LEU A 42 -14.55 -3.82 -21.01
N GLU A 43 -15.44 -4.81 -21.18
CA GLU A 43 -16.77 -4.82 -20.57
C GLU A 43 -16.71 -4.77 -19.05
N SER A 44 -15.82 -5.56 -18.44
CA SER A 44 -15.62 -5.59 -16.98
C SER A 44 -15.13 -4.24 -16.45
N LEU A 45 -14.21 -3.58 -17.14
CA LEU A 45 -13.74 -2.23 -16.79
C LEU A 45 -14.85 -1.18 -16.95
N ALA A 46 -15.62 -1.25 -18.03
CA ALA A 46 -16.75 -0.34 -18.24
C ALA A 46 -17.81 -0.48 -17.14
N LYS A 47 -18.08 -1.72 -16.70
CA LYS A 47 -18.97 -1.99 -15.57
C LYS A 47 -18.43 -1.38 -14.27
N PHE A 48 -17.13 -1.52 -14.02
CA PHE A 48 -16.48 -0.94 -12.84
C PHE A 48 -16.58 0.60 -12.83
N THR A 49 -16.21 1.26 -13.93
CA THR A 49 -16.34 2.72 -14.07
C THR A 49 -17.78 3.19 -13.88
N LYS A 50 -18.75 2.47 -14.46
CA LYS A 50 -20.18 2.80 -14.29
C LYS A 50 -20.62 2.75 -12.83
N VAL A 51 -20.14 1.77 -12.06
CA VAL A 51 -20.46 1.66 -10.63
C VAL A 51 -19.88 2.85 -9.85
N ILE A 52 -18.63 3.24 -10.12
CA ILE A 52 -18.02 4.42 -9.48
C ILE A 52 -18.85 5.66 -9.76
N SER A 53 -19.22 5.92 -11.03
CA SER A 53 -20.02 7.09 -11.38
C SER A 53 -21.40 7.12 -10.71
N ILE A 54 -22.02 5.96 -10.51
CA ILE A 54 -23.28 5.86 -9.76
C ILE A 54 -23.04 6.21 -8.28
N VAL A 55 -21.97 5.70 -7.67
CA VAL A 55 -21.64 6.03 -6.29
C VAL A 55 -21.37 7.52 -6.14
N GLU A 56 -20.54 8.13 -7.00
CA GLU A 56 -20.28 9.57 -6.97
C GLU A 56 -21.54 10.42 -7.12
N GLN A 57 -22.49 10.01 -7.97
CA GLN A 57 -23.70 10.78 -8.25
C GLN A 57 -24.77 10.68 -7.15
N TYR A 58 -24.89 9.52 -6.50
CA TYR A 58 -26.01 9.21 -5.60
C TYR A 58 -25.59 9.03 -4.14
N ASN A 59 -24.30 9.06 -3.82
CA ASN A 59 -23.86 8.95 -2.43
C ASN A 59 -24.27 10.21 -1.63
N VAL A 60 -24.65 9.98 -0.38
CA VAL A 60 -25.13 11.03 0.53
C VAL A 60 -23.97 11.88 1.05
N ASP A 61 -22.78 11.28 1.16
CA ASP A 61 -21.55 11.92 1.62
C ASP A 61 -20.65 12.31 0.44
N ASP A 62 -19.95 13.43 0.56
CA ASP A 62 -18.88 13.81 -0.37
C ASP A 62 -17.69 12.85 -0.21
N VAL A 63 -17.58 11.88 -1.12
CA VAL A 63 -16.47 10.91 -1.15
C VAL A 63 -15.67 11.14 -2.42
N THR A 64 -14.35 11.24 -2.30
CA THR A 64 -13.48 11.44 -3.48
C THR A 64 -13.27 10.14 -4.24
N ILE A 65 -12.90 10.26 -5.53
CA ILE A 65 -12.59 9.10 -6.35
C ILE A 65 -11.37 8.34 -5.82
N GLU A 66 -10.39 9.04 -5.24
CA GLU A 66 -9.23 8.42 -4.59
C GLU A 66 -9.66 7.52 -3.43
N GLU A 67 -10.56 7.99 -2.57
CA GLU A 67 -11.07 7.19 -1.45
C GLU A 67 -11.86 5.97 -1.90
N LEU A 68 -12.67 6.11 -2.96
CA LEU A 68 -13.40 4.98 -3.56
C LEU A 68 -12.43 3.94 -4.15
N MET A 69 -11.35 4.39 -4.77
CA MET A 69 -10.29 3.53 -5.30
C MET A 69 -9.54 2.78 -4.22
N ASP A 70 -9.12 3.47 -3.16
CA ASP A 70 -8.44 2.84 -2.02
C ASP A 70 -9.32 1.76 -1.37
N LYS A 71 -10.61 2.07 -1.17
CA LYS A 71 -11.60 1.12 -0.61
C LYS A 71 -11.82 -0.08 -1.53
N ALA A 72 -11.94 0.15 -2.84
CA ALA A 72 -12.11 -0.92 -3.83
C ALA A 72 -10.88 -1.83 -3.91
N LEU A 73 -9.67 -1.27 -3.98
CA LEU A 73 -8.41 -2.02 -4.02
C LEU A 73 -8.21 -2.84 -2.75
N LYS A 74 -8.48 -2.25 -1.59
CA LYS A 74 -8.46 -2.95 -0.30
C LYS A 74 -9.43 -4.13 -0.30
N GLY A 75 -10.68 -3.92 -0.71
CA GLY A 75 -11.69 -4.99 -0.81
C GLY A 75 -11.30 -6.10 -1.79
N MET A 76 -10.71 -5.77 -2.94
CA MET A 76 -10.23 -6.77 -3.90
C MET A 76 -9.09 -7.62 -3.33
N LEU A 77 -8.09 -6.99 -2.71
CA LEU A 77 -6.91 -7.71 -2.19
C LEU A 77 -7.22 -8.55 -0.95
N THR A 78 -8.09 -8.09 -0.06
CA THR A 78 -8.54 -8.89 1.10
C THR A 78 -9.25 -10.18 0.67
N ASN A 79 -9.93 -10.19 -0.48
CA ASN A 79 -10.61 -11.37 -1.00
C ASN A 79 -9.73 -12.24 -1.93
N LEU A 80 -8.53 -11.77 -2.28
CA LEU A 80 -7.64 -12.50 -3.19
C LEU A 80 -6.90 -13.63 -2.46
N ASP A 81 -6.26 -13.30 -1.33
CA ASP A 81 -5.54 -14.24 -0.47
C ASP A 81 -5.29 -13.62 0.92
N ALA A 82 -5.11 -14.46 1.96
CA ALA A 82 -4.89 -14.07 3.34
C ALA A 82 -3.62 -13.23 3.57
N HIS A 83 -2.65 -13.29 2.67
CA HIS A 83 -1.40 -12.52 2.76
C HIS A 83 -1.35 -11.31 1.81
N SER A 84 -2.40 -11.09 1.01
CA SER A 84 -2.49 -9.95 0.10
C SER A 84 -3.17 -8.76 0.78
N ASN A 85 -2.47 -7.63 0.89
CA ASN A 85 -3.02 -6.41 1.47
C ASN A 85 -2.70 -5.19 0.60
N TYR A 86 -3.67 -4.28 0.49
CA TYR A 86 -3.45 -2.95 -0.08
C TYR A 86 -2.91 -2.00 0.98
N LEU A 87 -1.89 -1.21 0.65
CA LEU A 87 -1.39 -0.14 1.50
C LEU A 87 -1.70 1.21 0.85
N THR A 88 -2.39 2.07 1.59
CA THR A 88 -2.50 3.48 1.22
C THR A 88 -1.12 4.14 1.26
N GLN A 89 -1.01 5.33 0.68
CA GLN A 89 0.26 6.07 0.73
C GLN A 89 0.73 6.33 2.18
N GLU A 90 -0.20 6.57 3.09
CA GLU A 90 0.09 6.77 4.52
C GLU A 90 0.54 5.47 5.19
N ASP A 91 -0.17 4.37 4.96
CA ASP A 91 0.17 3.08 5.56
C ASP A 91 1.51 2.56 5.03
N TYR A 92 1.81 2.78 3.76
CA TYR A 92 3.11 2.46 3.17
C TYR A 92 4.23 3.26 3.82
N LYS A 93 4.04 4.56 4.08
CA LYS A 93 5.02 5.37 4.81
C LYS A 93 5.25 4.82 6.22
N LYS A 94 4.20 4.43 6.94
CA LYS A 94 4.31 3.81 8.28
C LYS A 94 5.06 2.48 8.23
N LEU A 95 4.73 1.61 7.29
CA LEU A 95 5.42 0.33 7.10
C LEU A 95 6.90 0.53 6.77
N LYS A 96 7.20 1.51 5.90
CA LYS A 96 8.56 1.84 5.51
C LYS A 96 9.39 2.29 6.72
N VAL A 97 8.87 3.22 7.52
CA VAL A 97 9.48 3.66 8.78
C VAL A 97 9.74 2.47 9.71
N GLN A 98 8.77 1.56 9.84
CA GLN A 98 8.90 0.37 10.68
C GLN A 98 9.97 -0.61 10.18
N THR A 99 10.11 -0.76 8.86
CA THR A 99 11.01 -1.71 8.22
C THR A 99 12.44 -1.20 8.16
N GLU A 100 12.61 0.09 7.85
CA GLU A 100 13.92 0.74 7.81
C GLU A 100 14.47 0.99 9.22
N GLY A 101 13.63 0.84 10.25
CA GLY A 101 14.00 1.13 11.63
C GLY A 101 14.26 2.62 11.86
N GLU A 102 13.86 3.48 10.93
CA GLU A 102 13.94 4.94 11.03
C GLU A 102 12.83 5.48 11.95
N PHE A 103 12.76 4.96 13.17
CA PHE A 103 11.95 5.55 14.21
C PHE A 103 12.69 6.79 14.74
N GLY A 104 12.34 7.97 14.23
CA GLY A 104 12.73 9.23 14.84
C GLY A 104 11.99 9.38 16.16
N GLY A 105 12.69 9.08 17.25
CA GLY A 105 12.20 9.25 18.61
C GLY A 105 13.28 9.85 19.49
N LEU A 106 12.85 10.57 20.52
CA LEU A 106 13.76 11.16 21.51
C LEU A 106 14.54 10.10 22.31
N GLY A 107 13.99 8.89 22.45
CA GLY A 107 14.56 7.82 23.27
C GLY A 107 14.24 7.98 24.76
N ILE A 108 12.99 8.33 25.07
CA ILE A 108 12.48 8.42 26.45
C ILE A 108 11.30 7.50 26.66
N THR A 109 11.20 6.97 27.88
CA THR A 109 10.00 6.34 28.39
C THR A 109 9.22 7.36 29.20
N VAL A 110 7.94 7.58 28.87
CA VAL A 110 7.05 8.52 29.56
C VAL A 110 5.86 7.79 30.16
N GLY A 111 5.24 8.40 31.17
CA GLY A 111 3.97 7.96 31.73
C GLY A 111 3.30 9.09 32.49
N ILE A 112 2.03 8.89 32.88
CA ILE A 112 1.32 9.85 33.72
C ILE A 112 1.58 9.53 35.19
N ARG A 113 2.14 10.49 35.93
CA ARG A 113 2.25 10.45 37.39
C ARG A 113 1.61 11.71 37.96
N ASP A 114 0.78 11.56 38.99
CA ASP A 114 0.07 12.68 39.64
C ASP A 114 -0.70 13.58 38.66
N GLY A 115 -1.21 13.00 37.57
CA GLY A 115 -1.95 13.72 36.53
C GLY A 115 -1.09 14.49 35.53
N ALA A 116 0.24 14.39 35.60
CA ALA A 116 1.18 15.07 34.71
C ALA A 116 2.02 14.09 33.88
N LEU A 117 2.33 14.49 32.64
CA LEU A 117 3.24 13.75 31.78
C LEU A 117 4.66 13.80 32.35
N THR A 118 5.17 12.64 32.73
CA THR A 118 6.43 12.50 33.48
C THR A 118 7.36 11.53 32.77
N VAL A 119 8.65 11.85 32.75
CA VAL A 119 9.71 10.98 32.24
C VAL A 119 9.94 9.86 33.26
N ILE A 120 9.75 8.62 32.83
CA ILE A 120 10.08 7.43 33.63
C ILE A 120 11.58 7.22 33.60
N ALA A 121 12.17 7.13 32.40
CA ALA A 121 13.61 7.02 32.19
C ALA A 121 14.00 7.40 30.76
N PRO A 122 15.12 8.10 30.55
CA PRO A 122 15.77 8.16 29.24
C PRO A 122 16.44 6.81 28.91
N ILE A 123 16.56 6.51 27.62
CA ILE A 123 17.30 5.35 27.12
C ILE A 123 18.75 5.79 26.88
N GLU A 124 19.71 5.05 27.41
CA GLU A 124 21.14 5.39 27.31
C GLU A 124 21.60 5.56 25.86
N GLY A 125 22.37 6.62 25.60
CA GLY A 125 22.96 6.90 24.29
C GLY A 125 21.99 7.52 23.26
N THR A 126 20.71 7.71 23.61
CA THR A 126 19.71 8.36 22.77
C THR A 126 19.79 9.90 22.82
N PRO A 127 19.14 10.63 21.89
CA PRO A 127 19.12 12.10 21.92
C PRO A 127 18.65 12.69 23.25
N ALA A 128 17.66 12.08 23.91
CA ALA A 128 17.16 12.55 25.18
C ALA A 128 18.15 12.40 26.34
N ASP A 129 18.88 11.29 26.38
CA ASP A 129 19.95 11.06 27.36
C ASP A 129 21.08 12.09 27.17
N LYS A 130 21.47 12.34 25.91
CA LYS A 130 22.46 13.37 25.55
C LYS A 130 21.98 14.79 25.86
N ALA A 131 20.67 15.04 25.78
CA ALA A 131 20.04 16.30 26.18
C ALA A 131 19.96 16.47 27.71
N GLY A 132 20.31 15.44 28.49
CA GLY A 132 20.33 15.49 29.95
C GLY A 132 18.95 15.37 30.59
N LEU A 133 17.97 14.76 29.91
CA LEU A 133 16.70 14.37 30.51
C LEU A 133 16.93 13.35 31.61
N LYS A 134 16.13 13.41 32.67
CA LYS A 134 16.26 12.54 33.84
C LYS A 134 14.92 11.92 34.21
N SER A 135 14.99 10.83 34.95
CA SER A 135 13.80 10.26 35.59
C SER A 135 13.12 11.31 36.47
N SER A 136 11.79 11.32 36.47
CA SER A 136 10.93 12.24 37.21
C SER A 136 10.88 13.68 36.71
N ASP A 137 11.49 13.99 35.56
CA ASP A 137 11.21 15.25 34.87
C ASP A 137 9.74 15.31 34.44
N ILE A 138 9.07 16.43 34.70
CA ILE A 138 7.70 16.65 34.25
C ILE A 138 7.73 17.48 32.98
N ILE A 139 7.13 16.97 31.91
CA ILE A 139 7.03 17.64 30.61
C ILE A 139 5.77 18.52 30.64
N LEU A 140 5.94 19.84 30.56
CA LEU A 140 4.87 20.82 30.57
C LEU A 140 4.38 21.20 29.17
N LYS A 141 5.30 21.17 28.20
CA LYS A 141 5.01 21.48 26.80
C LYS A 141 5.83 20.61 25.86
N ILE A 142 5.20 20.26 24.73
CA ILE A 142 5.84 19.67 23.56
C ILE A 142 5.69 20.70 22.43
N ASN A 143 6.81 21.25 21.97
CA ASN A 143 6.88 22.48 21.20
C ASN A 143 6.13 23.62 21.91
N GLU A 144 5.14 24.21 21.25
CA GLU A 144 4.31 25.30 21.82
C GLU A 144 3.06 24.79 22.55
N GLU A 145 2.76 23.49 22.48
CA GLU A 145 1.52 22.92 23.00
C GLU A 145 1.67 22.38 24.41
N SER A 146 0.70 22.68 25.28
CA SER A 146 0.69 22.18 26.65
C SER A 146 0.35 20.70 26.71
N THR A 147 1.04 19.97 27.58
CA THR A 147 0.77 18.56 27.88
C THR A 147 -0.35 18.35 28.90
N ILE A 148 -0.90 19.44 29.46
CA ILE A 148 -2.03 19.37 30.40
C ILE A 148 -3.23 18.78 29.67
N SER A 149 -3.84 17.74 30.25
CA SER A 149 -4.97 17.00 29.66
C SER A 149 -4.65 16.21 28.37
N MET A 150 -3.38 16.10 27.98
CA MET A 150 -2.96 15.29 26.84
C MET A 150 -2.92 13.80 27.22
N THR A 151 -3.37 12.93 26.32
CA THR A 151 -3.21 11.48 26.52
C THR A 151 -1.75 11.06 26.30
N ILE A 152 -1.36 9.90 26.84
CA ILE A 152 -0.01 9.36 26.60
C ILE A 152 0.22 9.15 25.10
N ASP A 153 -0.77 8.63 24.39
CA ASP A 153 -0.66 8.33 22.96
C ASP A 153 -0.48 9.60 22.11
N ASP A 154 -1.23 10.67 22.43
CA ASP A 154 -1.07 11.97 21.76
C ASP A 154 0.33 12.54 22.00
N ALA A 155 0.82 12.48 23.25
CA ALA A 155 2.15 12.95 23.59
C ALA A 155 3.22 12.15 22.84
N VAL A 156 3.12 10.82 22.79
CA VAL A 156 4.04 9.95 22.06
C VAL A 156 3.99 10.23 20.56
N SER A 157 2.81 10.42 19.97
CA SER A 157 2.68 10.74 18.55
C SER A 157 3.34 12.07 18.20
N ARG A 158 3.29 13.05 19.11
CA ARG A 158 3.91 14.38 18.92
C ARG A 158 5.42 14.38 19.15
N MET A 159 5.92 13.48 20.00
CA MET A 159 7.35 13.28 20.25
C MET A 159 8.03 12.41 19.18
N ARG A 160 7.26 11.75 18.32
CA ARG A 160 7.75 11.02 17.15
C ARG A 160 7.81 11.96 15.95
N GLY A 161 8.89 11.85 15.18
CA GLY A 161 9.13 12.70 14.01
C GLY A 161 10.09 12.06 13.03
N LYS A 162 10.52 12.82 12.02
CA LYS A 162 11.57 12.35 11.11
C LYS A 162 12.92 12.38 11.83
N VAL A 163 13.83 11.48 11.46
CA VAL A 163 15.21 11.50 11.97
C VAL A 163 15.85 12.85 11.62
N GLY A 164 16.37 13.56 12.63
CA GLY A 164 16.99 14.87 12.46
C GLY A 164 16.04 16.07 12.60
N GLU A 165 14.73 15.85 12.73
CA GLU A 165 13.78 16.90 13.08
C GLU A 165 13.92 17.26 14.57
N GLY A 166 14.08 18.56 14.85
CA GLY A 166 14.18 19.07 16.21
C GLY A 166 12.80 19.17 16.86
N ILE A 167 12.76 18.97 18.18
CA ILE A 167 11.55 19.13 19.00
C ILE A 167 11.94 19.82 20.31
N ASP A 168 11.13 20.77 20.74
CA ASP A 168 11.37 21.53 21.96
C ASP A 168 10.52 20.97 23.10
N LEU A 169 11.17 20.56 24.19
CA LEU A 169 10.47 20.12 25.40
C LEU A 169 10.68 21.14 26.51
N THR A 170 9.58 21.65 27.07
CA THR A 170 9.64 22.45 28.30
C THR A 170 9.45 21.51 29.49
N ILE A 171 10.48 21.37 30.32
CA ILE A 171 10.45 20.52 31.49
C ILE A 171 10.55 21.31 32.79
N ILE A 172 10.01 20.74 33.87
CA ILE A 172 10.30 21.17 35.23
C ILE A 172 10.99 20.04 35.99
N ARG A 173 12.08 20.40 36.66
CA ARG A 173 12.90 19.51 37.49
C ARG A 173 12.95 20.09 38.91
N LYS A 174 12.65 19.25 39.90
CA LYS A 174 12.84 19.57 41.32
C LYS A 174 14.29 19.42 41.74
#